data_AF-A0A9D5IQE2-F1
#
_entry.id   AF-A0A9D5IQE2-F1
#
_cell.length_a   1.000
_cell.length_b   1.000
_cell.length_c   1.000
_cell.angle_alpha   90.00
_cell.angle_beta   90.00
_cell.angle_gamma   90.00
#
_symmetry.space_group_name_H-M   'P 1'
#
loop_
_entity.id
_entity.type
_entity.pdbx_description
1 polymer ?
#
loop_
_entity_poly.entity_id
_entity_poly.type
_entity_poly.pdbx_seq_one_letter_code
_entity_poly.pdbx_strand_id
1 'polypeptide(L)'
;EFLLWGQDLNGTGPGAGNRPASDYLEGAGATGGHNDRRRAYLKSVTQLLVNDLQEMVGNWKPNVADNYRATLEAESGETGLRKMLFGMGSLSLGELAGERMKVSLEANSPEDEQDCFSDNTHYSHFYDAKGIRNVYLGEYTRVDGTKMTGASLSSLVAKADPAADTALKADLAATEAKIQVMVDHANKGEHYDQLIAAGNTAGNQVVRDAIASLVKQTGSIEAAAGKLGISDLNPDNADHEF
;
A
#
# COMPACT_ATOMS: atom_id res chain seq x y z
N GLU A 1 8.17 7.26 -11.56
CA GLU A 1 7.78 8.55 -10.97
C GLU A 1 8.80 9.67 -11.20
N PHE A 2 10.02 9.60 -10.64
CA PHE A 2 11.09 10.61 -10.79
C PHE A 2 11.33 11.13 -12.22
N LEU A 3 11.28 10.24 -13.22
CA LEU A 3 11.44 10.67 -14.61
C LEU A 3 10.31 11.64 -15.01
N LEU A 4 9.08 11.44 -14.56
CA LEU A 4 7.94 12.28 -14.93
C LEU A 4 7.87 13.58 -14.13
N TRP A 5 8.06 13.52 -12.82
CA TRP A 5 7.90 14.67 -11.93
C TRP A 5 9.22 15.39 -11.63
N GLY A 6 10.35 14.69 -11.73
CA GLY A 6 11.65 15.22 -11.31
C GLY A 6 11.88 15.06 -9.82
N GLN A 7 12.96 15.67 -9.34
CA GLN A 7 13.18 15.81 -7.90
C GLN A 7 12.15 16.80 -7.36
N ASP A 8 11.55 16.46 -6.23
CA ASP A 8 10.83 17.44 -5.45
C ASP A 8 11.83 18.25 -4.61
N LEU A 9 11.76 19.57 -4.72
CA LEU A 9 12.64 20.50 -4.01
C LEU A 9 11.86 21.39 -3.02
N ASN A 10 10.58 21.09 -2.79
CA ASN A 10 9.73 21.85 -1.88
C ASN A 10 9.95 21.44 -0.41
N GLY A 11 10.67 20.35 -0.15
CA GLY A 11 10.91 19.85 1.20
C GLY A 11 9.60 19.40 1.83
N THR A 12 9.13 20.14 2.82
CA THR A 12 7.80 19.94 3.43
C THR A 12 6.87 21.13 3.18
N GLY A 13 7.20 21.94 2.18
CA GLY A 13 6.32 22.97 1.64
C GLY A 13 5.42 22.38 0.54
N PRO A 14 4.34 23.09 0.17
CA PRO A 14 3.39 22.59 -0.81
C PRO A 14 3.99 22.37 -2.20
N GLY A 15 3.72 21.18 -2.76
CA GLY A 15 3.80 20.87 -4.18
C GLY A 15 4.85 19.83 -4.55
N ALA A 16 4.58 19.11 -5.63
CA ALA A 16 5.40 18.03 -6.13
C ALA A 16 6.56 18.50 -7.04
N GLY A 17 7.32 17.52 -7.55
CA GLY A 17 8.31 17.74 -8.61
C GLY A 17 7.74 18.42 -9.86
N ASN A 18 8.46 19.40 -10.41
CA ASN A 18 7.97 20.25 -11.50
C ASN A 18 8.70 20.03 -12.84
N ARG A 19 9.07 18.80 -13.18
CA ARG A 19 9.76 18.53 -14.46
C ARG A 19 8.86 18.93 -15.65
N PRO A 20 9.34 19.79 -16.56
CA PRO A 20 8.53 20.24 -17.67
C PRO A 20 8.48 19.18 -18.78
N ALA A 21 7.37 19.11 -19.52
CA ALA A 21 7.23 18.23 -20.68
C ALA A 21 8.28 18.53 -21.78
N SER A 22 8.82 19.76 -21.82
CA SER A 22 9.92 20.15 -22.71
C SER A 22 11.22 19.38 -22.46
N ASP A 23 11.36 18.68 -21.34
CA ASP A 23 12.46 17.72 -21.08
C ASP A 23 12.37 16.43 -21.91
N TYR A 24 11.26 16.23 -22.60
CA TYR A 24 11.00 15.09 -23.46
C TYR A 24 10.86 15.45 -24.93
N LEU A 25 10.75 16.74 -25.28
CA LEU A 25 10.62 17.17 -26.67
C LEU A 25 11.86 16.82 -27.52
N GLU A 26 11.61 16.68 -28.82
CA GLU A 26 12.62 16.55 -29.86
C GLU A 26 12.81 17.90 -30.57
N GLY A 27 14.06 18.26 -30.86
CA GLY A 27 14.38 19.46 -31.64
C GLY A 27 14.09 20.78 -30.91
N ALA A 28 13.56 21.76 -31.64
CA ALA A 28 13.34 23.11 -31.11
C ALA A 28 12.34 23.10 -29.93
N GLY A 29 12.71 23.77 -28.83
CA GLY A 29 11.91 23.81 -27.60
C GLY A 29 12.25 22.71 -26.59
N ALA A 30 13.19 21.81 -26.90
CA ALA A 30 13.78 20.88 -25.93
C ALA A 30 14.59 21.62 -24.86
N THR A 31 14.28 21.42 -23.57
CA THR A 31 14.93 22.15 -22.45
C THR A 31 15.79 21.28 -21.52
N GLY A 32 15.69 19.96 -21.62
CA GLY A 32 16.14 19.07 -20.55
C GLY A 32 17.59 18.58 -20.64
N GLY A 33 18.40 19.10 -21.58
CA GLY A 33 19.83 18.80 -21.81
C GLY A 33 20.15 17.37 -22.30
N HIS A 34 19.36 16.39 -21.88
CA HIS A 34 19.51 14.97 -22.16
C HIS A 34 18.17 14.34 -22.60
N ASN A 35 17.38 15.08 -23.37
CA ASN A 35 16.01 14.70 -23.76
C ASN A 35 15.94 13.30 -24.40
N ASP A 36 16.85 13.01 -25.33
CA ASP A 36 16.88 11.71 -26.02
C ASP A 36 17.12 10.55 -25.04
N ARG A 37 18.09 10.72 -24.13
CA ARG A 37 18.36 9.74 -23.07
C ARG A 37 17.18 9.60 -22.12
N ARG A 38 16.53 10.71 -21.77
CA ARG A 38 15.37 10.71 -20.87
C ARG A 38 14.17 10.00 -21.49
N ARG A 39 13.87 10.25 -22.77
CA ARG A 39 12.85 9.50 -23.55
C ARG A 39 13.19 8.02 -23.62
N ALA A 40 14.42 7.67 -23.97
CA ALA A 40 14.86 6.28 -24.05
C ALA A 40 14.69 5.57 -22.70
N TYR A 41 15.09 6.22 -21.60
CA TYR A 41 14.98 5.62 -20.27
C TYR A 41 13.52 5.46 -19.85
N LEU A 42 12.68 6.49 -20.04
CA LEU A 42 11.24 6.42 -19.74
C LEU A 42 10.58 5.25 -20.50
N LYS A 43 10.88 5.12 -21.81
CA LYS A 43 10.37 4.00 -22.62
C LYS A 43 10.83 2.64 -22.09
N SER A 44 12.11 2.50 -21.74
CA SER A 44 12.65 1.24 -21.22
C SER A 44 12.04 0.84 -19.87
N VAL A 45 11.91 1.77 -18.92
CA VAL A 45 11.32 1.44 -17.60
C VAL A 45 9.83 1.19 -17.69
N THR A 46 9.11 1.89 -18.56
CA THR A 46 7.68 1.62 -18.79
C THR A 46 7.48 0.28 -19.47
N GLN A 47 8.35 -0.11 -20.41
CA GLN A 47 8.28 -1.44 -21.01
C GLN A 47 8.56 -2.54 -19.98
N LEU A 48 9.56 -2.34 -19.10
CA LEU A 48 9.82 -3.27 -18.00
C LEU A 48 8.60 -3.41 -17.08
N LEU A 49 8.01 -2.28 -16.64
CA LEU A 49 6.79 -2.28 -15.82
C LEU A 49 5.64 -3.06 -16.49
N VAL A 50 5.42 -2.85 -17.79
CA VAL A 50 4.39 -3.60 -18.54
C VAL A 50 4.71 -5.09 -18.58
N ASN A 51 5.97 -5.47 -18.77
CA ASN A 51 6.38 -6.88 -18.78
C ASN A 51 6.17 -7.53 -17.41
N ASP A 52 6.56 -6.86 -16.32
CA ASP A 52 6.42 -7.38 -14.95
C ASP A 52 4.93 -7.54 -14.59
N LEU A 53 4.08 -6.58 -14.97
CA LEU A 53 2.62 -6.69 -14.78
C LEU A 53 2.01 -7.82 -15.62
N GLN A 54 2.50 -8.04 -16.84
CA GLN A 54 2.07 -9.18 -17.68
C GLN A 54 2.48 -10.52 -17.06
N GLU A 55 3.68 -10.60 -16.48
CA GLU A 55 4.12 -11.78 -15.73
C GLU A 55 3.20 -12.02 -14.52
N MET A 56 2.90 -10.98 -13.74
CA MET A 56 1.97 -11.10 -12.60
C MET A 56 0.59 -11.60 -13.03
N VAL A 57 0.04 -11.09 -14.14
CA VAL A 57 -1.22 -11.60 -14.70
C VAL A 57 -1.09 -13.08 -15.11
N GLY A 58 0.05 -13.47 -15.69
CA GLY A 58 0.35 -14.86 -16.05
C GLY A 58 0.39 -15.79 -14.83
N ASN A 59 1.04 -15.35 -13.74
CA ASN A 59 1.17 -16.09 -12.50
C ASN A 59 -0.19 -16.41 -11.84
N TRP A 60 -1.21 -15.59 -12.08
CA TRP A 60 -2.56 -15.73 -11.50
C TRP A 60 -3.63 -16.20 -12.49
N LYS A 61 -3.27 -16.42 -13.76
CA LYS A 61 -4.21 -16.80 -14.81
C LYS A 61 -4.92 -18.14 -14.49
N PRO A 62 -6.26 -18.24 -14.61
CA PRO A 62 -6.95 -19.52 -14.42
C PRO A 62 -6.53 -20.57 -15.45
N ASN A 63 -6.63 -21.84 -15.06
CA ASN A 63 -6.46 -23.01 -15.96
C ASN A 63 -5.07 -23.10 -16.61
N VAL A 64 -4.02 -22.69 -15.91
CA VAL A 64 -2.61 -22.89 -16.31
C VAL A 64 -1.97 -23.82 -15.28
N ALA A 65 -1.47 -24.98 -15.72
CA ALA A 65 -1.09 -26.06 -14.81
C ALA A 65 0.10 -25.72 -13.89
N ASP A 66 1.04 -24.90 -14.36
CA ASP A 66 2.34 -24.69 -13.71
C ASP A 66 2.57 -23.24 -13.25
N ASN A 67 1.50 -22.44 -13.10
CA ASN A 67 1.61 -21.08 -12.57
C ASN A 67 1.41 -21.02 -11.05
N TYR A 68 1.69 -19.87 -10.44
CA TYR A 68 1.57 -19.69 -9.00
C TYR A 68 0.17 -20.01 -8.47
N ARG A 69 -0.88 -19.63 -9.20
CA ARG A 69 -2.26 -19.96 -8.83
C ARG A 69 -2.48 -21.46 -8.71
N ALA A 70 -2.05 -22.26 -9.69
CA ALA A 70 -2.21 -23.72 -9.63
C ALA A 70 -1.43 -24.32 -8.45
N THR A 71 -0.21 -23.82 -8.19
CA THR A 71 0.56 -24.22 -6.99
C THR A 71 -0.20 -23.90 -5.70
N LEU A 72 -0.74 -22.69 -5.56
CA LEU A 72 -1.50 -22.28 -4.38
C LEU A 72 -2.79 -23.09 -4.20
N GLU A 73 -3.53 -23.35 -5.28
CA GLU A 73 -4.77 -24.14 -5.25
C GLU A 73 -4.53 -25.63 -4.94
N ALA A 74 -3.32 -26.15 -5.21
CA ALA A 74 -2.91 -27.52 -4.87
C ALA A 74 -2.42 -27.68 -3.42
N GLU A 75 -2.14 -26.57 -2.72
CA GLU A 75 -1.75 -26.60 -1.31
C GLU A 75 -2.93 -26.91 -0.38
N SER A 76 -2.63 -27.26 0.86
CA SER A 76 -3.67 -27.44 1.87
C SER A 76 -4.39 -26.11 2.16
N GLY A 77 -5.67 -26.19 2.53
CA GLY A 77 -6.42 -25.01 2.96
C GLY A 77 -5.75 -24.29 4.13
N GLU A 78 -5.11 -25.03 5.04
CA GLU A 78 -4.34 -24.47 6.15
C GLU A 78 -3.16 -23.61 5.65
N THR A 79 -2.38 -24.11 4.68
CA THR A 79 -1.27 -23.35 4.09
C THR A 79 -1.77 -22.10 3.36
N GLY A 80 -2.87 -22.21 2.61
CA GLY A 80 -3.48 -21.06 1.95
C GLY A 80 -3.96 -19.99 2.94
N LEU A 81 -4.62 -20.41 4.03
CA LEU A 81 -5.03 -19.51 5.12
C LEU A 81 -3.83 -18.84 5.78
N ARG A 82 -2.76 -19.60 6.06
CA ARG A 82 -1.51 -19.06 6.61
C ARG A 82 -0.93 -17.99 5.71
N LYS A 83 -0.81 -18.23 4.40
CA LYS A 83 -0.28 -17.24 3.44
C LYS A 83 -1.12 -15.96 3.38
N MET A 84 -2.44 -16.07 3.36
CA MET A 84 -3.33 -14.90 3.33
C MET A 84 -3.20 -14.07 4.61
N LEU A 85 -3.28 -14.70 5.78
CA LEU A 85 -3.22 -14.01 7.08
C LEU A 85 -1.82 -13.44 7.35
N PHE A 86 -0.77 -14.17 6.96
CA PHE A 86 0.62 -13.70 7.02
C PHE A 86 0.82 -12.44 6.16
N GLY A 87 0.40 -12.49 4.89
CA GLY A 87 0.52 -11.35 3.98
C GLY A 87 -0.25 -10.12 4.47
N MET A 88 -1.44 -10.32 5.05
CA MET A 88 -2.21 -9.25 5.67
C MET A 88 -1.47 -8.62 6.87
N GLY A 89 -0.94 -9.44 7.77
CA GLY A 89 -0.20 -8.96 8.95
C GLY A 89 1.11 -8.26 8.59
N SER A 90 1.88 -8.86 7.67
CA SER A 90 3.17 -8.33 7.20
C SER A 90 3.01 -6.99 6.48
N LEU A 91 2.03 -6.87 5.58
CA LEU A 91 1.75 -5.58 4.94
C LEU A 91 1.25 -4.54 5.95
N SER A 92 0.43 -4.94 6.92
CA SER A 92 -0.12 -4.02 7.92
C SER A 92 0.98 -3.42 8.83
N LEU A 93 1.83 -4.28 9.42
CA LEU A 93 2.77 -3.88 10.46
C LEU A 93 4.15 -3.49 9.90
N GLY A 94 4.95 -4.47 9.48
CA GLY A 94 6.34 -4.23 9.09
C GLY A 94 6.44 -3.25 7.92
N GLU A 95 5.69 -3.50 6.86
CA GLU A 95 5.77 -2.68 5.66
C GLU A 95 5.05 -1.33 5.81
N LEU A 96 3.72 -1.33 5.98
CA LEU A 96 2.97 -0.07 5.91
C LEU A 96 3.16 0.78 7.17
N ALA A 97 2.95 0.22 8.37
CA ALA A 97 3.10 0.99 9.60
C ALA A 97 4.56 1.35 9.89
N GLY A 98 5.48 0.39 9.76
CA GLY A 98 6.91 0.55 10.04
C GLY A 98 7.63 1.31 8.93
N GLU A 99 7.97 0.61 7.86
CA GLU A 99 8.85 1.12 6.80
C GLU A 99 8.27 2.32 6.04
N ARG A 100 6.99 2.27 5.64
CA ARG A 100 6.41 3.33 4.80
C ARG A 100 6.00 4.58 5.58
N MET A 101 5.45 4.39 6.77
CA MET A 101 4.85 5.49 7.53
C MET A 101 5.71 5.98 8.69
N LYS A 102 6.21 5.07 9.55
CA LYS A 102 6.91 5.47 10.76
C LYS A 102 8.29 6.06 10.46
N VAL A 103 9.04 5.46 9.54
CA VAL A 103 10.39 5.96 9.16
C VAL A 103 10.35 7.41 8.72
N SER A 104 9.52 7.74 7.72
CA SER A 104 9.38 9.11 7.20
C SER A 104 8.90 10.10 8.26
N LEU A 105 7.96 9.67 9.11
CA LEU A 105 7.45 10.49 10.22
C LEU A 105 8.51 10.79 11.29
N GLU A 106 9.28 9.79 11.72
CA GLU A 106 10.29 9.95 12.78
C GLU A 106 11.53 10.69 12.30
N ALA A 107 11.91 10.51 11.04
CA ALA A 107 12.97 11.28 10.42
C ALA A 107 12.53 12.69 10.01
N ASN A 108 11.21 12.97 10.00
CA ASN A 108 10.62 14.17 9.40
C ASN A 108 11.13 14.38 7.96
N SER A 109 11.28 13.29 7.22
CA SER A 109 12.02 13.23 5.96
C SER A 109 11.06 13.02 4.79
N PRO A 110 10.82 14.05 3.96
CA PRO A 110 10.02 13.90 2.75
C PRO A 110 10.71 13.05 1.69
N GLU A 111 12.03 12.82 1.77
CA GLU A 111 12.72 11.92 0.84
C GLU A 111 12.51 10.43 1.20
N ASP A 112 12.12 10.14 2.45
CA ASP A 112 11.83 8.79 2.92
C ASP A 112 10.35 8.42 2.77
N GLU A 113 9.48 9.33 2.29
CA GLU A 113 8.10 8.99 1.98
C GLU A 113 7.95 8.26 0.65
N GLN A 114 6.97 7.39 0.56
CA GLN A 114 6.66 6.66 -0.67
C GLN A 114 5.94 7.57 -1.67
N ASP A 115 6.45 7.68 -2.90
CA ASP A 115 5.94 8.60 -3.93
C ASP A 115 6.27 10.09 -3.67
N CYS A 116 7.44 10.34 -3.06
CA CYS A 116 7.97 11.66 -2.72
C CYS A 116 8.17 12.62 -3.90
N PHE A 117 8.06 12.16 -5.15
CA PHE A 117 8.21 13.04 -6.30
C PHE A 117 6.88 13.59 -6.82
N SER A 118 5.76 12.93 -6.52
CA SER A 118 4.44 13.21 -7.11
C SER A 118 3.35 13.58 -6.10
N ASP A 119 3.69 13.69 -4.82
CA ASP A 119 2.76 13.92 -3.70
C ASP A 119 1.60 12.91 -3.61
N ASN A 120 1.84 11.66 -4.02
CA ASN A 120 0.80 10.64 -4.16
C ASN A 120 0.74 9.63 -3.00
N THR A 121 1.59 9.80 -2.00
CA THR A 121 1.78 8.94 -0.81
C THR A 121 0.46 8.54 -0.13
N HIS A 122 -0.44 9.51 0.04
CA HIS A 122 -1.75 9.31 0.67
C HIS A 122 -2.62 8.28 -0.04
N TYR A 123 -2.61 8.23 -1.38
CA TYR A 123 -3.35 7.22 -2.13
C TYR A 123 -2.68 5.85 -2.06
N SER A 124 -1.35 5.79 -2.12
CA SER A 124 -0.62 4.53 -1.99
C SER A 124 -0.92 3.86 -0.65
N HIS A 125 -0.81 4.60 0.46
CA HIS A 125 -1.16 4.08 1.79
C HIS A 125 -2.64 3.67 1.89
N PHE A 126 -3.55 4.44 1.29
CA PHE A 126 -4.97 4.11 1.27
C PHE A 126 -5.25 2.79 0.56
N TYR A 127 -4.67 2.58 -0.63
CA TYR A 127 -4.91 1.36 -1.40
C TYR A 127 -4.22 0.13 -0.83
N ASP A 128 -3.11 0.29 -0.12
CA ASP A 128 -2.49 -0.80 0.65
C ASP A 128 -3.42 -1.28 1.78
N ALA A 129 -3.93 -0.36 2.60
CA ALA A 129 -4.87 -0.70 3.68
C ALA A 129 -6.19 -1.28 3.14
N LYS A 130 -6.71 -0.72 2.04
CA LYS A 130 -7.89 -1.25 1.36
C LYS A 130 -7.65 -2.66 0.81
N GLY A 131 -6.44 -2.95 0.33
CA GLY A 131 -6.02 -4.28 -0.10
C GLY A 131 -6.15 -5.32 1.01
N ILE A 132 -5.65 -5.00 2.21
CA ILE A 132 -5.77 -5.86 3.40
C ILE A 132 -7.24 -6.15 3.72
N ARG A 133 -8.08 -5.10 3.72
CA ARG A 133 -9.52 -5.23 3.98
C ARG A 133 -10.24 -6.07 2.92
N ASN A 134 -9.90 -5.89 1.64
CA ASN A 134 -10.48 -6.66 0.53
C ASN A 134 -10.18 -8.16 0.66
N VAL A 135 -8.95 -8.53 1.04
CA VAL A 135 -8.56 -9.93 1.27
C VAL A 135 -9.39 -10.55 2.40
N TYR A 136 -9.57 -9.84 3.51
CA TYR A 136 -10.34 -10.35 4.64
C TYR A 136 -11.83 -10.57 4.31
N LEU A 137 -12.43 -9.59 3.64
CA LEU A 137 -13.85 -9.58 3.30
C LEU A 137 -14.17 -10.43 2.06
N GLY A 138 -13.17 -10.80 1.26
CA GLY A 138 -13.39 -11.52 0.00
C GLY A 138 -14.18 -10.69 -1.01
N GLU A 139 -13.96 -9.38 -1.03
CA GLU A 139 -14.63 -8.46 -1.96
C GLU A 139 -13.65 -7.49 -2.64
N TYR A 140 -13.92 -7.15 -3.89
CA TYR A 140 -13.15 -6.16 -4.65
C TYR A 140 -14.05 -5.46 -5.65
N THR A 141 -13.94 -4.14 -5.78
CA THR A 141 -14.65 -3.38 -6.81
C THR A 141 -13.67 -3.02 -7.92
N ARG A 142 -13.94 -3.50 -9.13
CA ARG A 142 -13.12 -3.22 -10.30
C ARG A 142 -13.22 -1.75 -10.71
N VAL A 143 -12.29 -1.32 -11.56
CA VAL A 143 -12.27 0.03 -12.16
C VAL A 143 -13.53 0.36 -12.96
N ASP A 144 -14.22 -0.65 -13.49
CA ASP A 144 -15.50 -0.51 -14.20
C ASP A 144 -16.74 -0.48 -13.27
N GLY A 145 -16.53 -0.53 -11.95
CA GLY A 145 -17.58 -0.56 -10.94
C GLY A 145 -18.13 -1.96 -10.63
N THR A 146 -17.68 -3.00 -11.35
CA THR A 146 -18.14 -4.38 -11.09
C THR A 146 -17.65 -4.84 -9.72
N LYS A 147 -18.59 -5.22 -8.85
CA LYS A 147 -18.27 -5.83 -7.55
C LYS A 147 -18.00 -7.32 -7.70
N MET A 148 -16.83 -7.76 -7.27
CA MET A 148 -16.46 -9.14 -7.05
C MET A 148 -16.68 -9.50 -5.59
N THR A 149 -17.28 -10.66 -5.34
CA THR A 149 -17.49 -11.23 -4.00
C THR A 149 -17.28 -12.74 -4.05
N GLY A 150 -16.84 -13.35 -2.95
CA GLY A 150 -16.67 -14.80 -2.87
C GLY A 150 -16.65 -15.32 -1.44
N ALA A 151 -16.20 -16.56 -1.27
CA ALA A 151 -15.82 -17.07 0.05
C ALA A 151 -14.75 -16.16 0.67
N SER A 152 -14.84 -15.93 1.97
CA SER A 152 -14.06 -14.89 2.67
C SER A 152 -13.45 -15.43 3.97
N LEU A 153 -12.31 -14.88 4.38
CA LEU A 153 -11.76 -15.10 5.73
C LEU A 153 -12.76 -14.67 6.80
N SER A 154 -13.46 -13.54 6.62
CA SER A 154 -14.50 -13.07 7.53
C SER A 154 -15.54 -14.14 7.84
N SER A 155 -16.12 -14.80 6.82
CA SER A 155 -17.09 -15.90 7.00
C SER A 155 -16.50 -17.10 7.77
N LEU A 156 -15.23 -17.44 7.56
CA LEU A 156 -14.56 -18.52 8.28
C LEU A 156 -14.34 -18.16 9.75
N VAL A 157 -13.83 -16.94 10.02
CA VAL A 157 -13.60 -16.44 11.37
C VAL A 157 -14.93 -16.31 12.10
N ALA A 158 -15.98 -15.77 11.46
CA ALA A 158 -17.30 -15.63 12.07
C ALA A 158 -17.89 -16.99 12.51
N LYS A 159 -17.61 -18.06 11.76
CA LYS A 159 -18.03 -19.42 12.11
C LYS A 159 -17.25 -19.97 13.31
N ALA A 160 -15.96 -19.65 13.42
CA ALA A 160 -15.11 -20.11 14.51
C ALA A 160 -15.30 -19.29 15.80
N ASP A 161 -15.37 -17.96 15.65
CA ASP A 161 -15.51 -16.97 16.72
C ASP A 161 -16.15 -15.67 16.16
N PRO A 162 -17.47 -15.48 16.34
CA PRO A 162 -18.17 -14.28 15.86
C PRO A 162 -17.66 -12.96 16.43
N ALA A 163 -17.12 -12.99 17.66
CA ALA A 163 -16.60 -11.80 18.30
C ALA A 163 -15.26 -11.37 17.67
N ALA A 164 -14.39 -12.32 17.35
CA ALA A 164 -13.14 -12.06 16.63
C ALA A 164 -13.38 -11.48 15.23
N ASP A 165 -14.33 -12.01 14.47
CA ASP A 165 -14.69 -11.44 13.15
C ASP A 165 -15.24 -10.02 13.28
N THR A 166 -16.12 -9.78 14.26
CA THR A 166 -16.66 -8.45 14.50
C THR A 166 -15.56 -7.44 14.86
N ALA A 167 -14.63 -7.83 15.72
CA ALA A 167 -13.50 -7.00 16.12
C ALA A 167 -12.57 -6.68 14.93
N LEU A 168 -12.17 -7.69 14.16
CA LEU A 168 -11.28 -7.48 13.02
C LEU A 168 -11.92 -6.64 11.91
N LYS A 169 -13.22 -6.83 11.61
CA LYS A 169 -13.92 -5.93 10.68
C LYS A 169 -13.95 -4.48 11.17
N ALA A 170 -14.17 -4.29 12.47
CA ALA A 170 -14.19 -2.95 13.06
C ALA A 170 -12.81 -2.28 12.98
N ASP A 171 -11.74 -3.02 13.26
CA ASP A 171 -10.38 -2.49 13.20
C ASP A 171 -9.93 -2.20 11.76
N LEU A 172 -10.22 -3.09 10.79
CA LEU A 172 -9.97 -2.82 9.37
C LEU A 172 -10.71 -1.57 8.88
N ALA A 173 -11.97 -1.40 9.28
CA ALA A 173 -12.76 -0.22 8.93
C ALA A 173 -12.22 1.06 9.61
N ALA A 174 -11.76 0.95 10.86
CA ALA A 174 -11.15 2.06 11.57
C ALA A 174 -9.83 2.48 10.91
N THR A 175 -8.98 1.54 10.50
CA THR A 175 -7.75 1.81 9.76
C THR A 175 -8.01 2.51 8.43
N GLU A 176 -8.92 1.97 7.61
CA GLU A 176 -9.28 2.61 6.33
C GLU A 176 -9.79 4.04 6.57
N ALA A 177 -10.61 4.26 7.60
CA ALA A 177 -11.09 5.60 7.96
C ALA A 177 -9.97 6.55 8.43
N LYS A 178 -8.99 6.06 9.21
CA LYS A 178 -7.85 6.87 9.65
C LYS A 178 -6.93 7.25 8.49
N ILE A 179 -6.70 6.33 7.57
CA ILE A 179 -5.89 6.60 6.37
C ILE A 179 -6.66 7.52 5.39
N GLN A 180 -7.98 7.38 5.31
CA GLN A 180 -8.83 8.32 4.54
C GLN A 180 -8.69 9.76 5.02
N VAL A 181 -8.43 10.00 6.32
CA VAL A 181 -8.15 11.36 6.81
C VAL A 181 -6.91 11.94 6.11
N MET A 182 -5.85 11.17 5.88
CA MET A 182 -4.66 11.65 5.13
C MET A 182 -5.03 12.02 3.69
N VAL A 183 -5.87 11.21 3.03
CA VAL A 183 -6.39 11.53 1.69
C VAL A 183 -7.22 12.82 1.70
N ASP A 184 -8.05 13.01 2.72
CA ASP A 184 -8.88 14.21 2.87
C ASP A 184 -8.06 15.48 3.13
N HIS A 185 -6.92 15.36 3.83
CA HIS A 185 -5.94 16.45 3.99
C HIS A 185 -5.28 16.79 2.66
N ALA A 186 -4.79 15.78 1.92
CA ALA A 186 -4.15 15.98 0.62
C ALA A 186 -5.11 16.65 -0.39
N ASN A 187 -6.37 16.21 -0.43
CA ASN A 187 -7.40 16.82 -1.27
C ASN A 187 -7.74 18.29 -0.89
N LYS A 188 -7.33 18.74 0.31
CA LYS A 188 -7.45 20.14 0.76
C LYS A 188 -6.12 20.91 0.65
N GLY A 189 -5.07 20.29 0.11
CA GLY A 189 -3.77 20.89 -0.15
C GLY A 189 -2.71 20.68 0.93
N GLU A 190 -2.95 19.80 1.92
CA GLU A 190 -1.92 19.36 2.89
C GLU A 190 -1.63 17.88 2.64
N HIS A 191 -0.62 17.62 1.80
CA HIS A 191 -0.10 16.32 1.44
C HIS A 191 0.79 15.71 2.54
N TYR A 192 1.26 14.49 2.32
CA TYR A 192 1.88 13.66 3.35
C TYR A 192 3.19 14.25 3.88
N ASP A 193 4.05 14.76 2.99
CA ASP A 193 5.28 15.50 3.29
C ASP A 193 5.05 16.66 4.28
N GLN A 194 3.93 17.36 4.15
CA GLN A 194 3.55 18.43 5.06
C GLN A 194 2.98 17.90 6.38
N LEU A 195 2.28 16.75 6.36
CA LEU A 195 1.82 16.08 7.58
C LEU A 195 2.99 15.57 8.43
N ILE A 196 4.08 15.10 7.81
CA ILE A 196 5.28 14.63 8.53
C ILE A 196 6.26 15.75 8.87
N ALA A 197 6.00 17.00 8.48
CA ALA A 197 6.91 18.12 8.71
C ALA A 197 7.28 18.30 10.19
N ALA A 198 8.54 18.63 10.45
CA ALA A 198 9.02 18.95 11.79
C ALA A 198 8.22 20.14 12.36
N GLY A 199 7.56 19.93 13.50
CA GLY A 199 6.74 20.94 14.16
C GLY A 199 5.27 21.00 13.73
N ASN A 200 4.84 20.23 12.72
CA ASN A 200 3.41 20.07 12.40
C ASN A 200 2.75 19.04 13.33
N THR A 201 2.63 19.37 14.63
CA THR A 201 2.12 18.42 15.64
C THR A 201 0.74 17.86 15.29
N ALA A 202 -0.14 18.66 14.66
CA ALA A 202 -1.45 18.21 14.23
C ALA A 202 -1.36 17.20 13.06
N GLY A 203 -0.58 17.52 12.03
CA GLY A 203 -0.33 16.61 10.91
C GLY A 203 0.37 15.32 11.33
N ASN A 204 1.39 15.44 12.19
CA ASN A 204 2.10 14.28 12.74
C ASN A 204 1.12 13.35 13.48
N GLN A 205 0.14 13.91 14.20
CA GLN A 205 -0.86 13.10 14.90
C GLN A 205 -1.77 12.35 13.93
N VAL A 206 -2.11 12.92 12.77
CA VAL A 206 -2.88 12.20 11.73
C VAL A 206 -2.13 10.94 11.29
N VAL A 207 -0.82 11.06 11.01
CA VAL A 207 0.02 9.91 10.62
C VAL A 207 0.16 8.91 11.76
N ARG A 208 0.38 9.37 13.01
CA ARG A 208 0.46 8.49 14.20
C ARG A 208 -0.83 7.72 14.44
N ASP A 209 -1.99 8.35 14.25
CA ASP A 209 -3.29 7.70 14.39
C ASP A 209 -3.48 6.56 13.37
N ALA A 210 -3.02 6.77 12.13
CA ALA A 210 -3.05 5.75 11.09
C ALA A 210 -2.08 4.60 11.43
N ILE A 211 -0.84 4.89 11.84
CA ILE A 211 0.13 3.87 12.31
C ILE A 211 -0.45 3.06 13.47
N ALA A 212 -1.03 3.71 14.49
CA ALA A 212 -1.62 3.03 15.63
C ALA A 212 -2.80 2.13 15.24
N SER A 213 -3.61 2.54 14.25
CA SER A 213 -4.69 1.71 13.72
C SER A 213 -4.18 0.48 12.96
N LEU A 214 -3.08 0.61 12.20
CA LEU A 214 -2.42 -0.50 11.53
C LEU A 214 -1.83 -1.51 12.54
N VAL A 215 -1.20 -1.03 13.60
CA VAL A 215 -0.70 -1.90 14.69
C VAL A 215 -1.85 -2.65 15.36
N LYS A 216 -2.95 -1.94 15.67
CA LYS A 216 -4.12 -2.54 16.29
C LYS A 216 -4.77 -3.60 15.39
N GLN A 217 -4.97 -3.31 14.11
CA GLN A 217 -5.58 -4.30 13.22
C GLN A 217 -4.69 -5.53 13.05
N THR A 218 -3.36 -5.40 13.09
CA THR A 218 -2.44 -6.54 13.04
C THR A 218 -2.69 -7.48 14.23
N GLY A 219 -2.83 -6.95 15.45
CA GLY A 219 -3.19 -7.77 16.61
C GLY A 219 -4.54 -8.48 16.43
N SER A 220 -5.52 -7.83 15.79
CA SER A 220 -6.80 -8.47 15.45
C SER A 220 -6.68 -9.53 14.34
N ILE A 221 -5.76 -9.38 13.38
CA ILE A 221 -5.44 -10.38 12.36
C ILE A 221 -4.84 -11.62 13.02
N GLU A 222 -3.88 -11.44 13.93
CA GLU A 222 -3.27 -12.54 14.69
C GLU A 222 -4.29 -13.26 15.58
N ALA A 223 -5.14 -12.51 16.28
CA ALA A 223 -6.19 -13.09 17.09
C ALA A 223 -7.16 -13.93 16.24
N ALA A 224 -7.60 -13.41 15.09
CA ALA A 224 -8.47 -14.13 14.17
C ALA A 224 -7.81 -15.40 13.60
N ALA A 225 -6.52 -15.34 13.27
CA ALA A 225 -5.74 -16.49 12.83
C ALA A 225 -5.68 -17.59 13.89
N GLY A 226 -5.43 -17.21 15.15
CA GLY A 226 -5.44 -18.14 16.27
C GLY A 226 -6.78 -18.87 16.44
N LYS A 227 -7.92 -18.20 16.16
CA LYS A 227 -9.25 -18.84 16.17
C LYS A 227 -9.45 -19.87 15.07
N LEU A 228 -8.72 -19.74 13.96
CA LEU A 228 -8.71 -20.71 12.87
C LEU A 228 -7.67 -21.82 13.07
N GLY A 229 -6.93 -21.81 14.20
CA GLY A 229 -5.84 -22.75 14.44
C GLY A 229 -4.59 -22.46 13.60
N ILE A 230 -4.48 -21.26 13.02
CA ILE A 230 -3.32 -20.83 12.25
C ILE A 230 -2.35 -20.13 13.21
N SER A 231 -1.21 -20.78 13.45
CA SER A 231 -0.08 -20.22 14.20
C SER A 231 1.02 -19.67 13.28
N ASP A 232 2.05 -19.10 13.90
CA ASP A 232 3.32 -18.71 13.24
C ASP A 232 3.14 -17.69 12.13
N LEU A 233 2.26 -16.70 12.36
CA LEU A 233 2.16 -15.55 11.48
C LEU A 233 3.34 -14.59 11.63
N ASN A 234 4.00 -14.56 12.80
CA ASN A 234 5.06 -13.65 13.23
C ASN A 234 5.33 -12.50 12.23
N PRO A 235 4.38 -11.56 12.10
CA PRO A 235 4.50 -10.50 11.11
C PRO A 235 5.75 -9.72 11.43
N ASP A 236 6.60 -9.55 10.43
CA ASP A 236 7.83 -8.78 10.58
C ASP A 236 7.49 -7.39 11.13
N ASN A 237 8.18 -6.97 12.19
CA ASN A 237 8.09 -5.62 12.71
C ASN A 237 9.14 -4.70 12.08
N ALA A 238 9.95 -5.22 11.15
CA ALA A 238 11.06 -4.56 10.50
C ALA A 238 12.00 -3.83 11.48
N ASP A 239 12.27 -4.47 12.62
CA ASP A 239 13.08 -3.94 13.73
C ASP A 239 12.53 -2.66 14.40
N HIS A 240 11.25 -2.30 14.17
CA HIS A 240 10.61 -1.15 14.80
C HIS A 240 10.02 -1.50 16.19
N GLU A 241 10.20 -0.59 17.15
CA GLU A 241 9.44 -0.58 18.42
C GLU A 241 8.12 0.19 18.25
N PHE A 242 6.97 -0.47 18.43
CA PHE A 242 5.65 0.15 18.29
C PHE A 242 4.96 0.39 19.63
#